data_AF-A0A364KA30-F1
#
_entry.id   AF-A0A364KA30-F1
#
_cell.length_a   1.000
_cell.length_b   1.000
_cell.length_c   1.000
_cell.angle_alpha   90.00
_cell.angle_beta   90.00
_cell.angle_gamma   90.00
#
_symmetry.space_group_name_H-M   'P 1'
#
loop_
_entity.id
_entity.type
_entity.pdbx_description
1 polymer ?
#
loop_
_entity_poly.entity_id
_entity_poly.type
_entity_poly.pdbx_seq_one_letter_code
_entity_poly.pdbx_strand_id
1 'polypeptide(L)'
;MDQQKKQLVAMILAILKDLYDKICKLEAVFDSNSIHILSRNLDPIQQLLQILQISEENHDHFYSLMQLYLDEEMTLPEILLEFEKYVSLSQDQTV
;
A
#
# COMPACT_ATOMS: atom_id res chain seq x y z
N MET A 1 -6.22 -15.19 0.74
CA MET A 1 -7.10 -14.09 0.28
C MET A 1 -7.91 -14.58 -0.93
N ASP A 2 -9.15 -14.10 -1.12
CA ASP A 2 -9.95 -14.44 -2.31
C ASP A 2 -9.37 -13.81 -3.59
N GLN A 3 -9.51 -14.48 -4.74
CA GLN A 3 -8.93 -14.04 -6.02
C GLN A 3 -9.47 -12.66 -6.46
N GLN A 4 -10.74 -12.35 -6.19
CA GLN A 4 -11.30 -11.04 -6.51
C GLN A 4 -10.68 -9.93 -5.65
N LYS A 5 -10.50 -10.18 -4.34
CA LYS A 5 -9.84 -9.23 -3.43
C LYS A 5 -8.39 -8.99 -3.85
N LYS A 6 -7.68 -10.03 -4.27
CA LYS A 6 -6.30 -9.92 -4.78
C LYS A 6 -6.20 -9.00 -5.98
N GLN A 7 -7.10 -9.15 -6.96
CA GLN A 7 -7.11 -8.30 -8.14
C GLN A 7 -7.43 -6.85 -7.81
N LEU A 8 -8.37 -6.61 -6.89
CA LEU A 8 -8.71 -5.26 -6.44
C LEU A 8 -7.52 -4.57 -5.76
N VAL A 9 -6.85 -5.29 -4.84
CA VAL A 9 -5.65 -4.79 -4.16
C VAL A 9 -4.54 -4.50 -5.17
N ALA A 10 -4.28 -5.43 -6.10
CA ALA A 10 -3.28 -5.23 -7.14
C ALA A 10 -3.54 -3.98 -8.00
N MET A 11 -4.80 -3.73 -8.35
CA MET A 11 -5.21 -2.55 -9.10
C MET A 11 -5.00 -1.26 -8.31
N ILE A 12 -5.39 -1.24 -7.03
CA ILE A 12 -5.21 -0.06 -6.17
C ILE A 12 -3.72 0.24 -5.98
N LEU A 13 -2.89 -0.78 -5.75
CA LEU A 13 -1.43 -0.64 -5.64
C LEU A 13 -0.81 -0.06 -6.90
N ALA A 14 -1.21 -0.55 -8.08
CA ALA A 14 -0.72 -0.03 -9.35
C ALA A 14 -1.10 1.45 -9.56
N ILE A 15 -2.33 1.83 -9.22
CA ILE A 15 -2.79 3.23 -9.29
C ILE A 15 -2.01 4.11 -8.31
N LEU A 16 -1.78 3.62 -7.08
CA LEU A 16 -0.99 4.33 -6.07
C LEU A 16 0.44 4.57 -6.53
N LYS A 17 1.10 3.57 -7.12
CA LYS A 17 2.45 3.70 -7.67
C LYS A 17 2.51 4.72 -8.82
N ASP A 18 1.55 4.69 -9.75
CA ASP A 18 1.49 5.66 -10.85
C ASP A 18 1.25 7.10 -10.36
N LEU A 19 0.39 7.28 -9.35
CA LEU A 19 0.17 8.57 -8.70
C LEU A 19 1.44 9.06 -8.01
N TYR A 20 2.11 8.20 -7.25
CA TYR A 20 3.35 8.54 -6.56
C TYR A 20 4.44 8.99 -7.54
N ASP A 21 4.69 8.20 -8.60
CA ASP A 21 5.68 8.53 -9.63
C ASP A 21 5.36 9.87 -10.33
N LYS A 22 4.09 10.13 -10.65
CA LYS A 22 3.66 11.41 -11.22
C LYS A 22 3.90 12.58 -10.27
N ILE A 23 3.70 12.40 -8.98
CA ILE A 23 3.93 13.47 -8.00
C ILE A 23 5.42 13.69 -7.79
N CYS A 24 6.24 12.64 -7.67
CA CYS A 24 7.70 12.78 -7.61
C CYS A 24 8.26 13.49 -8.86
N LYS A 25 7.74 13.18 -10.05
CA LYS A 25 8.08 13.91 -11.28
C LYS A 25 7.68 15.38 -11.21
N LEU A 26 6.51 15.67 -10.64
CA LEU A 26 6.06 17.04 -10.43
C LEU A 26 6.99 17.78 -9.45
N GLU A 27 7.32 17.18 -8.32
CA GLU A 27 8.26 17.74 -7.34
C GLU A 27 9.63 18.07 -7.96
N ALA A 28 10.18 17.14 -8.75
CA ALA A 28 11.43 17.34 -9.46
C ALA A 28 11.38 18.50 -10.46
N VAL A 29 10.23 18.73 -11.10
CA VAL A 29 10.01 19.86 -12.02
C VAL A 29 9.87 21.19 -11.27
N PHE A 30 9.26 21.18 -10.08
CA PHE A 30 9.02 22.38 -9.28
C PHE A 30 10.12 22.67 -8.25
N ASP A 31 11.19 21.86 -8.19
CA ASP A 31 12.29 21.93 -7.19
C ASP A 31 11.76 22.06 -5.76
N SER A 32 10.62 21.41 -5.50
CA SER A 32 9.83 21.53 -4.29
C SER A 32 9.84 20.19 -3.57
N ASN A 33 10.75 20.03 -2.61
CA ASN A 33 10.88 18.84 -1.75
C ASN A 33 9.79 18.74 -0.66
N SER A 34 8.55 19.14 -0.94
CA SER A 34 7.54 19.35 0.13
C SER A 34 6.11 18.98 -0.26
N ILE A 35 5.90 18.06 -1.21
CA ILE A 35 4.58 17.45 -1.37
C ILE A 35 4.50 16.25 -0.44
N HIS A 36 3.92 16.49 0.75
CA HIS A 36 3.41 15.40 1.58
C HIS A 36 2.25 14.71 0.84
N ILE A 37 2.56 13.73 -0.02
CA ILE A 37 1.63 12.98 -0.89
C ILE A 37 0.52 12.28 -0.10
N LEU A 38 0.72 12.05 1.20
CA LEU A 38 -0.20 11.35 2.08
C LEU A 38 -0.99 12.32 2.98
N SER A 39 -1.64 13.32 2.37
CA SER A 39 -2.62 14.14 3.10
C SER A 39 -3.81 13.25 3.51
N ARG A 40 -4.02 13.11 4.83
CA ARG A 40 -4.95 12.18 5.52
C ARG A 40 -6.41 12.14 5.04
N ASN A 41 -6.82 13.03 4.13
CA ASN A 41 -8.22 13.22 3.77
C ASN A 41 -8.72 12.33 2.61
N LEU A 42 -7.81 11.69 1.87
CA LEU A 42 -8.11 10.71 0.82
C LEU A 42 -6.94 9.73 0.75
N ASP A 43 -6.84 8.83 1.73
CA ASP A 43 -5.76 7.85 1.79
C ASP A 43 -6.26 6.50 1.24
N PRO A 44 -5.96 6.15 -0.04
CA PRO A 44 -6.36 4.87 -0.60
C PRO A 44 -5.74 3.71 0.17
N ILE A 45 -4.64 3.96 0.90
CA ILE A 45 -4.02 3.00 1.80
C ILE A 45 -4.95 2.73 2.99
N GLN A 46 -5.54 3.76 3.60
CA GLN A 46 -6.49 3.57 4.70
C GLN A 46 -7.72 2.76 4.28
N GLN A 47 -8.25 3.01 3.07
CA GLN A 47 -9.34 2.20 2.52
C GLN A 47 -8.89 0.76 2.27
N LEU A 48 -7.66 0.56 1.81
CA LEU A 48 -7.10 -0.77 1.57
C LEU A 48 -6.91 -1.56 2.88
N LEU A 49 -6.42 -0.89 3.94
CA LEU A 49 -6.32 -1.44 5.29
C LEU A 49 -7.69 -1.89 5.82
N GLN A 50 -8.74 -1.09 5.59
CA GLN A 50 -10.11 -1.47 5.95
C GLN A 50 -10.65 -2.65 5.13
N ILE A 51 -10.41 -2.67 3.81
CA ILE A 51 -10.83 -3.77 2.92
C ILE A 51 -10.13 -5.08 3.30
N LEU A 52 -8.86 -5.00 3.69
CA LEU A 52 -8.06 -6.13 4.14
C LEU A 52 -8.30 -6.51 5.61
N GLN A 53 -9.08 -5.71 6.34
CA GLN A 53 -9.37 -5.88 7.77
C GLN A 53 -8.09 -6.01 8.62
N ILE A 54 -7.08 -5.20 8.28
CA ILE A 54 -5.81 -5.19 9.01
C ILE A 54 -6.00 -4.39 10.30
N SER A 55 -5.67 -5.03 11.43
CA SER A 55 -5.70 -4.40 12.75
C SER A 55 -4.78 -3.18 12.82
N GLU A 56 -5.15 -2.16 13.60
CA GLU A 56 -4.37 -0.90 13.71
C GLU A 56 -2.93 -1.14 14.17
N GLU A 57 -2.71 -2.16 15.02
CA GLU A 57 -1.38 -2.57 15.49
C GLU A 57 -0.43 -3.02 14.37
N ASN A 58 -1.01 -3.35 13.22
CA ASN A 58 -0.33 -3.90 12.06
C ASN A 58 -0.20 -2.88 10.91
N HIS A 59 -0.74 -1.67 11.09
CA HIS A 59 -0.70 -0.61 10.06
C HIS A 59 0.73 -0.18 9.78
N ASP A 60 1.59 -0.05 10.79
CA ASP A 60 3.00 0.33 10.62
C ASP A 60 3.77 -0.65 9.72
N HIS A 61 3.50 -1.95 9.88
CA HIS A 61 4.10 -2.98 9.04
C HIS A 61 3.61 -2.87 7.60
N PHE A 62 2.31 -2.63 7.41
CA PHE A 62 1.72 -2.41 6.11
C PHE A 62 2.32 -1.18 5.39
N TYR A 63 2.47 -0.07 6.11
CA TYR A 63 3.10 1.14 5.58
C TYR A 63 4.56 0.89 5.19
N SER A 64 5.29 0.09 5.97
CA SER A 64 6.68 -0.29 5.65
C SER A 64 6.76 -1.09 4.34
N LEU A 65 5.89 -2.08 4.16
CA LEU A 65 5.82 -2.87 2.91
C LEU A 65 5.45 -1.98 1.71
N MET A 66 4.52 -1.04 1.91
CA MET A 66 4.14 -0.06 0.89
C MET A 66 5.31 0.83 0.47
N GLN A 67 6.12 1.31 1.42
CA GLN A 67 7.31 2.11 1.12
C GLN A 67 8.29 1.33 0.24
N LEU A 68 8.60 0.07 0.60
CA LEU A 68 9.48 -0.78 -0.22
C LEU A 68 8.97 -0.96 -1.66
N TYR A 69 7.65 -1.02 -1.85
CA TYR A 69 7.06 -1.11 -3.19
C TYR A 69 7.12 0.21 -3.97
N LEU A 70 6.94 1.35 -3.29
CA LEU A 70 7.04 2.67 -3.90
C LEU A 70 8.49 3.02 -4.27
N ASP A 71 9.45 2.60 -3.45
CA ASP A 71 10.89 2.78 -3.67
C ASP A 71 11.50 1.78 -4.66
N GLU A 72 10.64 0.96 -5.30
CA GLU A 72 11.02 -0.07 -6.29
C GLU A 72 11.90 -1.20 -5.74
N GLU A 73 12.05 -1.30 -4.41
CA GLU A 73 12.75 -2.39 -3.73
C GLU A 73 11.92 -3.68 -3.66
N MET A 74 10.61 -3.59 -3.96
CA MET A 74 9.69 -4.71 -4.01
C MET A 74 8.79 -4.64 -5.25
N THR A 75 8.55 -5.78 -5.89
CA THR A 75 7.65 -5.88 -7.06
C THR A 75 6.19 -6.10 -6.65
N LEU A 76 5.26 -5.80 -7.57
CA LEU A 76 3.82 -5.99 -7.33
C LEU A 76 3.46 -7.45 -6.93
N PRO A 77 4.02 -8.51 -7.56
CA PRO A 77 3.79 -9.87 -7.12
C PRO A 77 4.29 -10.17 -5.69
N GLU A 78 5.43 -9.59 -5.30
CA GLU A 78 6.04 -9.81 -3.99
C GLU A 78 5.24 -9.16 -2.87
N ILE A 79 4.85 -7.88 -3.03
CA ILE A 79 4.02 -7.20 -2.02
C ILE A 79 2.66 -7.88 -1.84
N LEU A 80 2.05 -8.38 -2.93
CA LEU A 80 0.80 -9.13 -2.86
C LEU A 80 0.97 -10.44 -2.09
N LEU A 81 2.10 -11.12 -2.24
CA LEU A 81 2.41 -12.36 -1.53
C LEU A 81 2.63 -12.09 -0.03
N GLU A 82 3.34 -11.03 0.32
CA GLU A 82 3.52 -10.62 1.72
C GLU A 82 2.19 -10.23 2.36
N PHE A 83 1.33 -9.47 1.67
CA PHE A 83 -0.02 -9.17 2.15
C PHE A 83 -0.87 -10.43 2.33
N GLU A 84 -0.77 -11.41 1.43
CA GLU A 84 -1.49 -12.68 1.59
C GLU A 84 -1.03 -13.47 2.80
N LYS A 85 0.28 -13.60 3.01
CA LYS A 85 0.84 -14.25 4.21
C LYS A 85 0.36 -13.55 5.46
N TYR A 86 0.42 -12.23 5.45
CA TYR A 86 0.11 -11.41 6.61
C TYR A 86 -1.36 -11.45 6.99
N VAL A 87 -2.26 -11.34 6.01
CA VAL A 87 -3.71 -11.50 6.21
C VAL A 87 -4.04 -12.90 6.72
N SER A 88 -3.33 -13.93 6.26
CA SER A 88 -3.53 -15.31 6.73
C SER A 88 -3.07 -15.47 8.19
N LEU A 89 -1.91 -14.92 8.55
CA LEU A 89 -1.37 -14.96 9.92
C LEU A 89 -2.23 -14.18 10.93
N SER A 90 -2.82 -13.07 10.50
CA SER A 90 -3.68 -12.24 11.36
C SER A 90 -5.03 -12.91 11.66
N GLN A 91 -5.48 -13.84 10.82
CA GLN A 91 -6.73 -14.59 11.00
C GLN A 91 -6.58 -15.81 11.94
N ASP A 92 -5.37 -16.32 12.15
CA ASP A 92 -5.09 -17.45 13.04
C ASP A 92 -4.93 -17.06 14.53
N GLN A 93 -4.86 -15.77 14.85
CA GLN A 93 -4.69 -15.30 16.24
C GLN A 93 -6.01 -15.07 17.00
N THR A 94 -7.16 -15.33 16.39
CA THR A 94 -8.47 -15.39 17.07
C THR A 94 -8.88 -16.84 17.35
N VAL A 95 -8.26 -17.49 18.34
CA VAL A 95 -8.78 -18.68 19.02
C VAL A 95 -8.65 -18.50 20.53
#